data_AF-A0A7W0N986-F1
#
_entry.id   AF-A0A7W0N986-F1
#
_cell.length_a   1.000
_cell.length_b   1.000
_cell.length_c   1.000
_cell.angle_alpha   90.00
_cell.angle_beta   90.00
_cell.angle_gamma   90.00
#
_symmetry.space_group_name_H-M   'P 1'
#
loop_
_entity.id
_entity.type
_entity.pdbx_description
1 polymer ?
#
loop_
_entity_poly.entity_id
_entity_poly.type
_entity_poly.pdbx_seq_one_letter_code
_entity_poly.pdbx_strand_id
1 'polypeptide(L)' 'MFTDNLPTGLKISSDAVGQRILKEYGAVFVAKGGAIPPNKIIFKNEREVSAFQSKITKTKENINGIELELQTPAMEK' A
#
# COMPACT_ATOMS: atom_id res chain seq x y z
N MET A 1 -1.35 14.78 13.22
CA MET A 1 -1.23 15.10 11.79
C MET A 1 -1.25 13.81 10.97
N PHE A 2 -1.55 13.85 9.68
CA PHE A 2 -1.54 12.67 8.79
C PHE A 2 -0.21 11.90 8.85
N THR A 3 0.89 12.64 8.92
CA THR A 3 2.27 12.12 9.04
C THR A 3 2.49 11.19 10.22
N ASP A 4 1.74 11.38 11.31
CA ASP A 4 1.90 10.61 12.55
C ASP A 4 1.31 9.20 12.42
N ASN A 5 0.53 8.95 11.36
CA ASN A 5 -0.07 7.65 11.04
C ASN A 5 0.69 6.92 9.93
N LEU A 6 1.83 7.46 9.48
CA LEU A 6 2.63 6.82 8.44
C LEU A 6 3.38 5.60 9.02
N PRO A 7 3.54 4.53 8.23
CA PRO A 7 4.19 3.32 8.70
C PRO A 7 5.67 3.57 8.99
N THR A 8 6.16 2.97 10.08
CA THR A 8 7.55 3.03 10.48
C THR A 8 8.44 2.50 9.34
N GLY A 9 9.37 3.34 8.86
CA GLY A 9 10.29 2.99 7.78
C GLY A 9 9.81 3.36 6.36
N LEU A 10 8.67 4.06 6.21
CA LEU A 10 8.30 4.66 4.93
C LEU A 10 9.39 5.62 4.46
N LYS A 11 9.92 5.37 3.26
CA LYS A 11 10.88 6.28 2.64
C LYS A 11 10.12 7.47 2.04
N ILE A 12 10.06 8.55 2.79
CA ILE A 12 9.51 9.83 2.33
C ILE A 12 10.48 10.44 1.32
N SER A 13 9.99 10.77 0.13
CA SER A 13 10.81 11.44 -0.87
C SER A 13 10.93 12.93 -0.55
N SER A 14 12.12 13.49 -0.78
CA SER A 14 12.37 14.93 -0.69
C SER A 14 12.02 15.67 -1.99
N ASP A 15 11.71 14.96 -3.08
CA ASP A 15 11.34 15.58 -4.35
C ASP A 15 9.86 16.02 -4.36
N ALA A 16 9.56 17.04 -5.16
CA ALA A 16 8.23 17.65 -5.23
C ALA A 16 7.13 16.68 -5.72
N VAL A 17 7.47 15.73 -6.59
CA VAL A 17 6.52 14.74 -7.12
C VAL A 17 6.16 13.74 -6.03
N GLY A 18 7.13 13.21 -5.30
CA GLY A 18 6.89 12.31 -4.17
C GLY A 18 6.09 12.98 -3.04
N GLN A 19 6.38 14.25 -2.74
CA GLN A 19 5.59 15.05 -1.79
C GLN A 19 4.13 15.20 -2.24
N ARG A 20 3.92 15.44 -3.55
CA ARG A 20 2.57 15.55 -4.12
C ARG A 20 1.80 14.24 -4.06
N ILE A 21 2.42 13.13 -4.44
CA ILE A 21 1.79 11.81 -4.36
C ILE A 21 1.43 11.47 -2.92
N LEU A 22 2.31 11.73 -1.95
CA LEU A 22 2.01 11.51 -0.54
C LEU A 22 0.82 12.37 -0.06
N LYS A 23 0.73 13.62 -0.52
CA LYS A 23 -0.38 14.52 -0.17
C LYS A 23 -1.71 14.06 -0.75
N GLU A 24 -1.72 13.59 -1.99
CA GLU A 24 -2.96 13.21 -2.71
C GLU A 24 -3.40 11.77 -2.43
N TYR A 25 -2.45 10.84 -2.28
CA TYR A 25 -2.68 9.39 -2.15
C TYR A 25 -2.20 8.81 -0.82
N GLY A 26 -1.95 9.68 0.18
CA GLY A 26 -1.38 9.31 1.47
C GLY A 26 -2.11 8.18 2.20
N ALA A 27 -3.42 8.06 2.00
CA ALA A 27 -4.25 7.02 2.61
C ALA A 27 -3.77 5.59 2.26
N VAL A 28 -3.15 5.38 1.10
CA VAL A 28 -2.62 4.06 0.68
C VAL A 28 -1.53 3.55 1.63
N PHE A 29 -0.80 4.45 2.29
CA PHE A 29 0.27 4.09 3.21
C PHE A 29 -0.23 3.79 4.63
N VAL A 30 -1.48 4.14 4.94
CA VAL A 30 -2.07 3.94 6.26
C VAL A 30 -2.90 2.67 6.25
N ALA A 31 -2.28 1.54 6.60
CA ALA A 31 -2.94 0.23 6.70
C ALA A 31 -3.17 -0.17 8.16
N LYS A 32 -4.28 -0.89 8.41
CA LYS A 32 -4.61 -1.51 9.71
C LYS A 32 -4.98 -2.98 9.48
N GLY A 33 -5.19 -3.73 10.56
CA GLY A 33 -5.67 -5.11 10.48
C GLY A 33 -4.68 -6.11 9.90
N GLY A 34 -3.38 -5.78 9.88
CA GLY A 34 -2.34 -6.68 9.35
C GLY A 34 -2.08 -6.57 7.84
N ALA A 35 -2.82 -5.73 7.12
CA ALA A 35 -2.50 -5.40 5.73
C ALA A 35 -1.12 -4.71 5.65
N ILE A 36 -0.36 -5.04 4.60
CA ILE A 36 1.01 -4.57 4.41
C ILE A 36 0.99 -3.36 3.45
N PRO A 37 1.26 -2.13 3.93
CA PRO A 37 1.33 -0.96 3.07
C PRO A 37 2.65 -0.93 2.27
N PRO A 38 2.70 -0.22 1.13
CA PRO A 38 3.97 0.04 0.46
C PRO A 38 4.94 0.81 1.36
N ASN A 39 6.23 0.50 1.28
CA ASN A 39 7.27 1.16 2.08
C ASN A 39 8.00 2.31 1.35
N LYS A 40 7.55 2.64 0.14
CA LYS A 40 8.06 3.74 -0.69
C LYS A 40 6.90 4.45 -1.37
N ILE A 41 7.03 5.76 -1.52
CA ILE A 41 6.03 6.57 -2.24
C ILE A 41 6.08 6.29 -3.74
N ILE A 42 7.30 6.17 -4.30
CA ILE A 42 7.54 5.88 -5.70
C ILE A 42 8.51 4.69 -5.76
N PHE A 43 8.09 3.61 -6.42
CA PHE A 43 8.99 2.52 -6.78
C PHE A 43 9.80 2.90 -8.01
N LYS A 44 11.09 2.59 -8.01
CA LYS A 44 12.00 3.00 -9.11
C LYS A 44 11.68 2.29 -10.43
N ASN A 45 11.23 1.05 -10.34
CA ASN A 45 10.98 0.18 -11.49
C ASN A 45 10.09 -0.99 -11.09
N GLU A 46 9.67 -1.75 -12.09
CA GLU A 46 8.81 -2.92 -11.93
C GLU A 46 9.39 -3.97 -10.98
N ARG A 47 10.71 -4.19 -11.00
CA ARG A 47 11.34 -5.17 -10.11
C ARG A 47 11.08 -4.84 -8.63
N GLU A 48 11.12 -3.56 -8.25
CA GLU A 48 10.80 -3.17 -6.88
C GLU A 48 9.31 -3.36 -6.55
N VAL A 49 8.43 -3.14 -7.52
CA VAL A 49 6.98 -3.39 -7.37
C VAL A 49 6.72 -4.87 -7.16
N SER A 50 7.24 -5.74 -8.03
CA SER A 50 7.05 -7.18 -7.92
C SER A 50 7.63 -7.74 -6.62
N ALA A 51 8.78 -7.23 -6.17
CA ALA A 51 9.41 -7.64 -4.90
C ALA A 51 8.61 -7.20 -3.66
N PHE A 52 7.83 -6.13 -3.75
CA PHE A 52 6.88 -5.75 -2.71
C PHE A 52 5.65 -6.66 -2.77
N GLN A 53 5.04 -6.81 -3.94
CA GLN A 53 3.82 -7.61 -4.13
C GLN A 53 4.00 -9.08 -3.79
N SER A 54 5.19 -9.66 -4.00
CA SER A 54 5.48 -11.06 -3.65
C SER A 54 5.47 -11.34 -2.15
N LYS A 55 5.51 -10.31 -1.31
CA LYS A 55 5.43 -10.43 0.16
C LYS A 55 4.00 -10.41 0.68
N ILE A 56 3.03 -10.16 -0.20
CA ILE A 56 1.64 -9.95 0.16
C ILE A 56 0.89 -11.26 -0.11
N THR A 57 0.33 -11.84 0.94
CA THR A 57 -0.65 -12.91 0.80
C THR A 57 -1.96 -12.33 0.31
N LYS A 58 -2.54 -12.94 -0.73
CA LYS A 58 -3.77 -12.49 -1.36
C LYS A 58 -4.83 -13.58 -1.32
N THR A 59 -6.08 -13.17 -1.20
CA THR A 59 -7.26 -14.03 -1.26
C THR A 59 -8.20 -13.51 -2.32
N LYS A 60 -8.86 -14.43 -3.02
CA LYS A 60 -9.93 -14.13 -3.98
C LYS A 60 -11.29 -14.50 -3.41
N GLU A 61 -12.27 -13.64 -3.62
CA GLU A 61 -13.65 -13.89 -3.22
C GLU A 61 -14.62 -13.26 -4.24
N ASN A 62 -15.80 -13.86 -4.40
CA ASN A 62 -16.88 -13.27 -5.19
C ASN A 62 -17.80 -12.45 -4.27
N ILE A 63 -17.80 -11.13 -4.45
CA ILE A 63 -18.62 -10.19 -3.68
C ILE A 63 -19.62 -9.54 -4.64
N ASN A 64 -20.91 -9.77 -4.42
CA ASN A 64 -22.01 -9.25 -5.26
C ASN A 64 -21.85 -9.56 -6.76
N GLY A 65 -21.35 -10.75 -7.10
CA GLY A 65 -21.13 -11.17 -8.49
C GLY A 65 -19.80 -10.74 -9.09
N ILE A 66 -18.97 -9.99 -8.35
CA ILE A 66 -17.65 -9.50 -8.81
C ILE A 66 -16.56 -10.33 -8.13
N GLU A 67 -15.68 -10.97 -8.92
CA GLU A 67 -14.45 -11.57 -8.37
C GLU A 67 -13.48 -10.45 -7.99
N LEU A 68 -13.13 -10.39 -6.70
CA LEU A 68 -12.16 -9.46 -6.16
C LEU A 68 -10.97 -10.22 -5.59
N GLU A 69 -9.76 -9.73 -5.88
CA GLU A 69 -8.52 -10.18 -5.26
C GLU A 69 -8.02 -9.07 -4.33
N LEU A 70 -7.90 -9.36 -3.04
CA LEU A 70 -7.40 -8.43 -2.03
C LEU A 70 -6.24 -9.05 -1.25
N GLN A 71 -5.52 -8.24 -0.48
CA GLN A 71 -4.66 -8.81 0.56
C GLN A 71 -5.55 -9.63 1.51
N THR A 72 -5.10 -10.80 1.95
CA THR A 72 -5.87 -11.66 2.87
C THR A 72 -6.40 -10.91 4.09
N PRO A 73 -5.60 -10.06 4.79
CA PRO A 73 -6.10 -9.31 5.94
C PRO A 73 -7.10 -8.19 5.60
N ALA A 74 -7.25 -7.83 4.32
CA ALA A 74 -8.27 -6.88 3.88
C ALA A 74 -9.56 -7.59 3.44
N MET A 75 -9.50 -8.89 3.18
CA MET A 75 -10.69 -9.71 2.89
C MET A 75 -11.38 -10.13 4.19
N GLU A 76 -10.59 -10.54 5.18
CA GLU A 76 -11.03 -10.98 6.50
C GLU A 76 -11.22 -9.74 7.41
N LYS A 77 -12.47 -9.33 7.65
CA LYS A 77 -12.80 -8.14 8.47
C LYS A 77 -12.42 -8.29 9.94
#